data_AF-A0A9D1ZBQ1-F1
#
_entry.id   AF-A0A9D1ZBQ1-F1
#
_cell.length_a   1.000
_cell.length_b   1.000
_cell.length_c   1.000
_cell.angle_alpha   90.00
_cell.angle_beta   90.00
_cell.angle_gamma   90.00
#
_symmetry.space_group_name_H-M   'P 1'
#
loop_
_entity.id
_entity.type
_entity.pdbx_description
1 polymer ?
#
loop_
_entity_poly.entity_id
_entity_poly.type
_entity_poly.pdbx_seq_one_letter_code
_entity_poly.pdbx_strand_id
1 'polypeptide(L)'
;MPSSSYLAKQMIVMRRDLKMRKGKIAAQAGHACVEAVLMALVREGRGADLRATDGWAWVEHAEDDVTPLTDWFDAGVAKVCVYVDSEEELLDLAERGREQGFAVALVRDAGHTEFHGEPTYTCLAFEPLPAEKIDPLTGELPLY
;
A
#
# COMPACT_ATOMS: atom_id res chain seq x y z
N MET A 1 -8.24 -23.40 -1.90
CA MET A 1 -7.69 -22.06 -1.59
C MET A 1 -8.46 -21.06 -2.42
N PRO A 2 -8.90 -19.90 -1.91
CA PRO A 2 -9.56 -18.94 -2.77
C PRO A 2 -8.50 -18.41 -3.73
N SER A 3 -8.57 -18.90 -4.96
CA SER A 3 -7.88 -18.36 -6.13
C SER A 3 -8.36 -16.92 -6.29
N SER A 4 -7.60 -15.98 -5.73
CA SER A 4 -7.82 -14.56 -5.96
C SER A 4 -7.73 -14.29 -7.46
N SER A 5 -8.72 -13.61 -8.02
CA SER A 5 -8.90 -13.44 -9.47
C SER A 5 -8.01 -12.36 -10.09
N TYR A 6 -6.98 -11.89 -9.38
CA TYR A 6 -6.05 -10.83 -9.78
C TYR A 6 -4.61 -11.25 -9.49
N LEU A 7 -3.67 -10.92 -10.39
CA LEU A 7 -2.26 -11.31 -10.26
C LEU A 7 -1.58 -10.51 -9.16
N ALA A 8 -1.99 -9.25 -8.93
CA ALA A 8 -1.42 -8.38 -7.91
C ALA A 8 -2.47 -7.77 -6.96
N LYS A 9 -2.03 -7.44 -5.74
CA LYS A 9 -2.81 -6.72 -4.73
C LYS A 9 -1.94 -5.74 -3.97
N GLN A 10 -2.57 -4.71 -3.41
CA GLN A 10 -1.90 -3.77 -2.50
C GLN A 10 -2.27 -4.08 -1.05
N MET A 11 -1.26 -4.22 -0.19
CA MET A 11 -1.46 -4.39 1.25
C MET A 11 -1.27 -3.06 1.97
N ILE A 12 -2.23 -2.69 2.80
CA ILE A 12 -2.16 -1.53 3.71
C ILE A 12 -2.19 -2.07 5.13
N VAL A 13 -1.21 -1.68 5.95
CA VAL A 13 -1.06 -2.16 7.32
C VAL A 13 -1.26 -0.99 8.27
N MET A 14 -2.31 -1.08 9.10
CA MET A 14 -2.73 -0.02 10.01
C MET A 14 -2.27 -0.31 11.45
N ARG A 15 -1.84 0.73 12.18
CA ARG A 15 -1.67 0.67 13.64
C ARG A 15 -3.01 0.70 14.35
N ARG A 16 -3.45 -0.43 14.90
CA ARG A 16 -4.74 -0.51 15.61
C ARG A 16 -4.67 0.09 17.02
N ASP A 17 -3.53 -0.03 17.68
CA ASP A 17 -3.27 0.47 19.04
C ASP A 17 -3.49 1.98 19.19
N LEU A 18 -3.32 2.74 18.11
CA LEU A 18 -3.57 4.18 18.07
C LEU A 18 -5.05 4.56 18.22
N LYS A 19 -5.98 3.60 18.07
CA LYS A 19 -7.44 3.81 18.19
C LYS A 19 -7.96 5.01 17.38
N MET A 20 -7.37 5.23 16.21
CA MET A 20 -7.72 6.34 15.32
C MET A 20 -9.22 6.32 14.97
N ARG A 21 -9.83 7.49 14.82
CA ARG A 21 -11.22 7.55 14.33
C ARG A 21 -11.30 7.12 12.86
N LYS A 22 -12.45 6.60 12.44
CA LYS A 22 -12.68 6.07 11.07
C LYS A 22 -12.23 7.02 9.95
N GLY A 23 -12.51 8.32 10.10
CA GLY A 23 -12.08 9.32 9.11
C GLY A 23 -10.56 9.47 9.02
N LYS A 24 -9.85 9.36 10.15
CA LYS A 24 -8.38 9.41 10.19
C LYS A 24 -7.78 8.17 9.55
N ILE A 25 -8.28 6.99 9.90
CA ILE A 25 -7.89 5.70 9.29
C ILE A 25 -7.98 5.79 7.76
N ALA A 26 -9.12 6.25 7.23
CA ALA A 26 -9.33 6.39 5.79
C ALA A 26 -8.33 7.36 5.15
N ALA A 27 -8.06 8.50 5.81
CA ALA A 27 -7.07 9.46 5.33
C ALA A 27 -5.65 8.88 5.31
N GLN A 28 -5.23 8.16 6.37
CA GLN A 28 -3.90 7.56 6.45
C GLN A 28 -3.72 6.45 5.41
N ALA A 29 -4.73 5.58 5.23
CA ALA A 29 -4.72 4.57 4.17
C ALA A 29 -4.63 5.21 2.77
N GLY A 30 -5.33 6.33 2.56
CA GLY A 30 -5.24 7.11 1.33
C GLY A 30 -3.83 7.66 1.08
N HIS A 31 -3.19 8.25 2.10
CA HIS A 31 -1.82 8.74 2.01
C HIS A 31 -0.85 7.60 1.63
N ALA A 32 -0.93 6.48 2.35
CA ALA A 32 -0.05 5.34 2.12
C ALA A 32 -0.21 4.77 0.70
N CYS A 33 -1.46 4.59 0.25
CA CYS A 33 -1.76 4.10 -1.09
C CYS A 33 -1.17 5.00 -2.18
N VAL A 34 -1.40 6.32 -2.09
CA VAL A 34 -0.93 7.28 -3.10
C VAL A 34 0.59 7.27 -3.17
N GLU A 35 1.26 7.34 -2.03
CA GLU A 35 2.72 7.36 -1.98
C GLU A 35 3.33 6.05 -2.52
N ALA A 36 2.77 4.89 -2.14
CA ALA A 36 3.22 3.59 -2.64
C ALA A 36 3.08 3.46 -4.16
N VAL A 37 1.95 3.91 -4.73
CA VAL A 37 1.74 3.90 -6.18
C VAL A 37 2.71 4.84 -6.91
N LEU A 38 2.94 6.05 -6.38
CA LEU A 38 3.89 6.99 -6.96
C LEU A 38 5.33 6.44 -6.94
N MET A 39 5.74 5.80 -5.84
CA MET A 39 7.04 5.12 -5.77
C MET A 39 7.13 3.97 -6.78
N ALA A 40 6.10 3.15 -6.91
CA ALA A 40 6.05 2.06 -7.89
C ALA A 40 6.17 2.58 -9.33
N LEU A 41 5.43 3.63 -9.69
CA LEU A 41 5.49 4.27 -11.01
C LEU A 41 6.90 4.77 -11.35
N VAL A 42 7.56 5.44 -10.40
CA VAL A 42 8.93 5.95 -10.57
C VAL A 42 9.91 4.80 -10.72
N ARG A 43 9.77 3.77 -9.87
CA ARG A 43 10.64 2.59 -9.86
C ARG A 43 10.54 1.78 -11.16
N GLU A 44 9.34 1.60 -11.69
CA GLU A 44 9.11 0.92 -12.97
C GLU A 44 9.40 1.82 -14.19
N GLY A 45 9.67 3.11 -13.99
CA GLY A 45 9.92 4.05 -15.09
C GLY A 45 8.66 4.43 -15.89
N ARG A 46 7.46 4.19 -15.33
CA ARG A 46 6.16 4.31 -16.01
C ARG A 46 5.48 5.67 -15.86
N GLY A 47 6.20 6.69 -15.40
CA GLY A 47 5.65 8.04 -15.24
C GLY A 47 5.09 8.62 -16.54
N ALA A 48 5.66 8.25 -17.70
CA ALA A 48 5.20 8.68 -19.02
C ALA A 48 3.99 7.88 -19.54
N ASP A 49 3.65 6.77 -18.89
CA ASP A 49 2.61 5.83 -19.33
C ASP A 49 1.26 6.09 -18.65
N LEU A 50 1.21 7.06 -17.74
CA LEU A 50 -0.04 7.46 -17.11
C LEU A 50 -1.01 8.04 -18.15
N ARG A 51 -2.24 7.54 -18.11
CA ARG A 51 -3.36 8.02 -18.91
C ARG A 51 -4.54 8.27 -18.00
N ALA A 52 -5.38 9.22 -18.39
CA ALA A 52 -6.59 9.53 -17.66
C ALA A 52 -7.71 10.00 -18.60
N THR A 53 -8.94 9.72 -18.19
CA THR A 53 -10.16 10.41 -18.63
C THR A 53 -10.69 11.25 -17.47
N ASP A 54 -11.84 11.88 -17.66
CA ASP A 54 -12.52 12.62 -16.59
C ASP A 54 -12.95 11.74 -15.39
N GLY A 55 -12.98 10.40 -15.53
CA GLY A 55 -13.48 9.49 -14.49
C GLY A 55 -12.55 8.34 -14.09
N TRP A 56 -11.45 8.10 -14.81
CA TRP A 56 -10.55 6.98 -14.55
C TRP A 56 -9.12 7.27 -14.99
N ALA A 57 -8.15 6.77 -14.22
CA ALA A 57 -6.73 6.82 -14.56
C ALA A 57 -6.15 5.40 -14.57
N TRP A 58 -5.24 5.14 -15.50
CA TRP A 58 -4.58 3.85 -15.68
C TRP A 58 -3.14 4.06 -16.14
N VAL A 59 -2.37 2.96 -16.12
CA VAL A 59 -1.01 2.92 -16.64
C VAL A 59 -1.07 2.16 -17.96
N GLU A 60 -0.75 2.81 -19.08
CA GLU A 60 -0.69 2.17 -20.38
C GLU A 60 0.48 1.18 -20.44
N HIS A 61 0.27 0.01 -21.06
CA HIS A 61 1.32 -0.97 -21.29
C HIS A 61 0.97 -1.86 -22.49
N ALA A 62 1.97 -2.54 -23.04
CA ALA A 62 1.79 -3.56 -24.07
C ALA A 62 1.33 -4.89 -23.45
N GLU A 63 0.75 -5.78 -24.26
CA GLU A 63 0.27 -7.10 -23.80
C GLU A 63 1.40 -7.98 -23.22
N ASP A 64 2.64 -7.80 -23.68
CA ASP A 64 3.83 -8.53 -23.22
C ASP A 64 4.65 -7.79 -22.15
N ASP A 65 4.18 -6.62 -21.70
CA ASP A 65 4.83 -5.76 -20.69
C ASP A 65 3.93 -5.58 -19.44
N VAL A 66 3.40 -6.70 -18.93
CA VAL A 66 2.56 -6.69 -17.73
C VAL A 66 3.42 -6.75 -16.47
N THR A 67 3.21 -5.80 -15.55
CA THR A 67 3.82 -5.78 -14.22
C THR A 67 2.74 -5.91 -13.15
N PRO A 68 3.12 -6.18 -11.89
CA PRO A 68 2.16 -6.14 -10.78
C PRO A 68 1.43 -4.80 -10.67
N LEU A 69 2.10 -3.68 -10.99
CA LEU A 69 1.47 -2.36 -10.99
C LEU A 69 0.40 -2.24 -12.09
N THR A 70 0.72 -2.65 -13.32
CA THR A 70 -0.23 -2.50 -14.44
C THR A 70 -1.42 -3.46 -14.31
N ASP A 71 -1.18 -4.73 -13.96
CA ASP A 71 -2.25 -5.68 -13.64
C ASP A 71 -3.15 -5.16 -12.53
N TRP A 72 -2.57 -4.55 -11.49
CA TRP A 72 -3.35 -3.97 -10.40
C TRP A 72 -4.26 -2.83 -10.86
N PHE A 73 -3.79 -1.96 -11.78
CA PHE A 73 -4.64 -0.93 -12.38
C PHE A 73 -5.77 -1.54 -13.23
N ASP A 74 -5.47 -2.57 -14.02
CA ASP A 74 -6.45 -3.26 -14.88
C ASP A 74 -7.48 -4.05 -14.07
N ALA A 75 -7.07 -4.60 -12.93
CA ALA A 75 -7.89 -5.46 -12.07
C ALA A 75 -8.64 -4.70 -10.95
N GLY A 76 -8.85 -3.39 -11.12
CA GLY A 76 -9.70 -2.60 -10.23
C GLY A 76 -9.03 -2.17 -8.92
N VAL A 77 -7.70 -2.10 -8.90
CA VAL A 77 -6.89 -1.49 -7.83
C VAL A 77 -7.16 -2.07 -6.44
N ALA A 78 -7.19 -3.40 -6.32
CA ALA A 78 -7.55 -4.13 -5.12
C ALA A 78 -6.63 -3.84 -3.92
N LYS A 79 -7.23 -3.44 -2.78
CA LYS A 79 -6.50 -3.13 -1.53
C LYS A 79 -7.00 -4.03 -0.42
N VAL A 80 -6.09 -4.56 0.38
CA VAL A 80 -6.42 -5.33 1.58
C VAL A 80 -5.84 -4.60 2.78
N CYS A 81 -6.72 -4.26 3.73
CA CYS A 81 -6.34 -3.58 4.96
C CYS A 81 -6.18 -4.60 6.08
N VAL A 82 -4.98 -4.69 6.64
CA VAL A 82 -4.63 -5.53 7.80
C VAL A 82 -4.06 -4.65 8.91
N TYR A 83 -3.76 -5.23 10.07
CA TYR A 83 -3.22 -4.44 11.18
C TYR A 83 -2.12 -5.10 11.98
N VAL A 84 -1.42 -4.23 12.68
CA VAL A 84 -0.46 -4.51 13.77
C VAL A 84 -0.88 -3.72 15.01
N ASP A 85 -0.35 -4.09 16.17
CA ASP A 85 -0.72 -3.51 17.47
C ASP A 85 0.41 -2.69 18.11
N SER A 86 1.47 -2.39 17.36
CA SER A 86 2.57 -1.56 17.86
C SER A 86 3.33 -0.83 16.74
N GLU A 87 4.04 0.24 17.13
CA GLU A 87 4.98 0.93 16.23
C GLU A 87 6.12 0.02 15.76
N GLU A 88 6.64 -0.78 16.68
CA GLU A 88 7.76 -1.69 16.42
C GLU A 88 7.42 -2.71 15.33
N GLU A 89 6.25 -3.36 15.43
CA GLU A 89 5.77 -4.29 14.40
C GLU A 89 5.59 -3.62 13.04
N LEU A 90 5.10 -2.37 13.02
CA LEU A 90 4.95 -1.60 11.78
C LEU A 90 6.31 -1.31 11.14
N LEU A 91 7.29 -0.90 11.95
CA LEU A 91 8.63 -0.55 11.49
C LEU A 91 9.43 -1.79 11.04
N ASP A 92 9.36 -2.91 11.77
CA ASP A 92 9.95 -4.20 11.38
C ASP A 92 9.40 -4.65 10.02
N LEU A 93 8.08 -4.59 9.85
CA LEU A 93 7.44 -4.97 8.60
C LEU A 93 7.86 -4.09 7.43
N ALA A 94 8.03 -2.79 7.66
CA ALA A 94 8.54 -1.87 6.66
C ALA A 94 10.00 -2.16 6.26
N GLU A 95 10.86 -2.49 7.24
CA GLU A 95 12.25 -2.87 7.01
C GLU A 95 12.34 -4.15 6.19
N ARG A 96 11.67 -5.23 6.63
CA ARG A 96 11.62 -6.51 5.91
C ARG A 96 11.09 -6.36 4.49
N GLY A 97 10.10 -5.50 4.28
CA GLY A 97 9.60 -5.15 2.95
C GLY A 97 10.67 -4.53 2.06
N ARG A 98 11.43 -3.56 2.58
CA ARG A 98 12.52 -2.89 1.86
C ARG A 98 13.71 -3.81 1.60
N GLU A 99 14.00 -4.76 2.50
CA GLU A 99 15.04 -5.77 2.30
C GLU A 99 14.73 -6.74 1.15
N GLN A 100 13.45 -7.05 0.94
CA GLN A 100 12.97 -7.77 -0.26
C GLN A 100 13.02 -6.88 -1.53
N GLY A 101 13.42 -5.63 -1.37
CA GLY A 101 13.46 -4.64 -2.42
C GLY A 101 12.09 -4.12 -2.80
N PHE A 102 11.06 -4.19 -1.95
CA PHE A 102 9.75 -3.61 -2.27
C PHE A 102 9.73 -2.11 -1.98
N ALA A 103 8.94 -1.35 -2.75
CA ALA A 103 8.58 0.00 -2.33
C ALA A 103 7.57 -0.06 -1.17
N VAL A 104 7.89 0.65 -0.07
CA VAL A 104 7.07 0.69 1.15
C VAL A 104 6.86 2.14 1.58
N ALA A 105 5.64 2.62 1.39
CA ALA A 105 5.19 3.93 1.90
C ALA A 105 4.91 3.82 3.39
N LEU A 106 5.73 4.48 4.20
CA LEU A 106 5.57 4.50 5.65
C LEU A 106 5.06 5.88 6.06
N VAL A 107 3.81 5.95 6.50
CA VAL A 107 3.14 7.22 6.78
C VAL A 107 3.41 7.66 8.22
N ARG A 108 3.92 8.88 8.36
CA ARG A 108 4.06 9.57 9.63
C ARG A 108 3.12 10.76 9.68
N ASP A 109 2.17 10.73 10.60
CA ASP A 109 1.31 11.87 10.84
C ASP A 109 2.06 12.93 11.65
N ALA A 110 1.96 14.20 11.25
CA ALA A 110 2.60 15.31 11.97
C ALA A 110 1.97 15.58 13.34
N GLY A 111 0.85 14.94 13.69
CA GLY A 111 0.25 15.01 15.02
C GLY A 111 -0.61 16.24 15.27
N HIS A 112 -0.77 17.13 14.28
CA HIS A 112 -1.54 18.38 14.42
C HIS A 112 -3.03 18.18 14.71
N THR A 113 -3.59 17.00 14.45
CA THR A 113 -5.04 16.75 14.61
C THR A 113 -5.39 15.79 15.74
N GLU A 114 -4.60 14.71 15.96
CA GLU A 114 -4.99 13.59 16.83
C GLU A 114 -3.89 13.06 17.75
N PHE A 115 -2.63 13.46 17.56
CA PHE A 115 -1.49 12.98 18.36
C PHE A 115 -0.83 14.11 19.15
N HIS A 116 -1.58 15.17 19.47
CA HIS A 116 -1.13 16.27 20.34
C HIS A 116 0.19 16.94 19.92
N GLY A 117 0.48 16.96 18.61
CA GLY A 117 1.73 17.51 18.07
C GLY A 117 2.92 16.54 18.05
N GLU A 118 2.73 15.29 18.46
CA GLU A 118 3.75 14.25 18.42
C GLU A 118 3.73 13.54 17.05
N PRO A 119 4.84 13.59 16.29
CA PRO A 119 4.88 12.94 14.99
C PRO A 119 4.88 11.40 15.13
N THR A 120 3.82 10.76 14.65
CA THR A 120 3.48 9.36 14.96
C THR A 120 3.37 8.53 13.69
N TYR A 121 3.98 7.34 13.65
CA TYR A 121 3.81 6.41 12.54
C TYR A 121 2.45 5.70 12.63
N THR A 122 1.62 5.85 11.61
CA THR A 122 0.21 5.44 11.65
C THR A 122 -0.07 4.18 10.84
N CYS A 123 0.53 4.06 9.67
CA CYS A 123 0.34 2.93 8.77
C CYS A 123 1.45 2.86 7.73
N LEU A 124 1.44 1.77 6.96
CA LEU A 124 2.21 1.66 5.74
C LEU A 124 1.38 1.07 4.60
N ALA A 125 1.86 1.23 3.38
CA ALA A 125 1.40 0.47 2.23
C ALA A 125 2.58 -0.03 1.41
N PHE A 126 2.46 -1.24 0.91
CA PHE A 126 3.36 -1.77 -0.09
C PHE A 126 2.95 -1.27 -1.48
N GLU A 127 3.88 -1.29 -2.44
CA GLU A 127 3.49 -1.28 -3.86
C GLU A 127 2.56 -2.48 -4.18
N PRO A 128 1.79 -2.42 -5.27
CA PRO A 128 1.09 -3.61 -5.76
C PRO A 128 2.06 -4.75 -6.00
N LEU A 129 1.78 -5.91 -5.42
CA LEU A 129 2.66 -7.07 -5.47
C LEU A 129 1.87 -8.35 -5.72
N PRO A 130 2.50 -9.37 -6.34
CA PRO A 130 1.92 -10.70 -6.41
C PRO A 130 1.69 -11.30 -5.03
N ALA A 131 0.61 -12.07 -4.87
CA ALA A 131 0.25 -12.70 -3.61
C ALA A 131 1.41 -13.51 -3.01
N GLU A 132 2.11 -14.30 -3.84
CA GLU A 132 3.28 -15.11 -3.45
C GLU A 132 4.46 -14.30 -2.89
N LYS A 133 4.55 -13.01 -3.21
CA LYS A 133 5.62 -12.11 -2.73
C LYS A 133 5.22 -11.41 -1.44
N ILE A 134 3.96 -11.00 -1.31
CA ILE A 134 3.52 -10.18 -0.18
C ILE A 134 2.93 -10.99 0.98
N ASP A 135 2.29 -12.13 0.69
CA ASP A 135 1.69 -12.97 1.73
C ASP A 135 2.69 -13.53 2.76
N PRO A 136 3.96 -13.83 2.42
CA PRO A 136 4.97 -14.17 3.43
C PRO A 136 5.21 -13.07 4.48
N LEU A 137 4.90 -11.81 4.17
CA LEU A 137 5.03 -10.68 5.09
C LEU A 137 3.70 -10.36 5.80
N THR A 138 2.58 -10.45 5.09
CA THR A 138 1.29 -9.92 5.58
C THR A 138 0.16 -10.95 5.72
N GLY A 139 0.35 -12.18 5.27
CA GLY A 139 -0.72 -13.18 5.15
C GLY A 139 -1.26 -13.70 6.48
N GLU A 140 -0.45 -13.66 7.54
CA GLU A 140 -0.85 -14.01 8.91
C GLU A 140 -1.46 -12.81 9.66
N LEU A 141 -1.37 -11.60 9.10
CA LEU A 141 -1.90 -10.41 9.75
C LEU A 141 -3.44 -10.39 9.68
N PRO A 142 -4.11 -10.07 10.79
CA PRO A 142 -5.56 -9.97 10.83
C PRO A 142 -6.09 -8.78 10.01
N LEU A 143 -7.28 -8.95 9.42
CA LEU A 143 -8.00 -7.88 8.73
C LEU A 143 -8.44 -6.78 9.72
N TYR A 144 -8.29 -5.52 9.31
CA TYR A 144 -8.60 -4.34 10.14
C TYR A 144 -10.07 -3.97 10.19
#